data_AF-A0AA41T504-F1
#
_entry.id   AF-A0AA41T504-F1
#
_cell.length_a   1.000
_cell.length_b   1.000
_cell.length_c   1.000
_cell.angle_alpha   90.00
_cell.angle_beta   90.00
_cell.angle_gamma   90.00
#
_symmetry.space_group_name_H-M   'P 1'
#
loop_
_entity.id
_entity.type
_entity.pdbx_description
1 polymer ?
#
loop_
_entity_poly.entity_id
_entity_poly.type
_entity_poly.pdbx_seq_one_letter_code
_entity_poly.pdbx_strand_id
1 'polypeptide(L)'
;MGDILAHESELLGLVQEYLDFAEFEDTLKTFSKECKVKGKLLCKTADGSLRDSKSLIIQKDLVAAFDGGDQKAFFDLWEEHVPNSIRDGDSLAQKLEFYLHIHFAIYLLKYSIGRPELDERISYFKRQKGQR
;
A
#
# COMPACT_ATOMS: atom_id res chain seq x y z
N MET A 1 4.69 -35.21 10.84
CA MET A 1 4.10 -34.48 11.99
C MET A 1 4.64 -33.05 12.15
N GLY A 2 5.33 -32.49 11.12
CA GLY A 2 5.81 -31.11 11.12
C GLY A 2 4.85 -30.12 10.46
N ASP A 3 4.10 -30.54 9.44
CA ASP A 3 3.21 -29.66 8.67
C ASP A 3 2.02 -29.11 9.47
N ILE A 4 1.48 -29.91 10.39
CA ILE A 4 0.36 -29.50 11.27
C ILE A 4 0.81 -28.38 12.22
N LEU A 5 2.05 -28.47 12.71
CA LEU A 5 2.64 -27.52 13.64
C LEU A 5 3.05 -26.20 12.94
N ALA A 6 3.47 -26.28 11.68
CA ALA A 6 3.75 -25.10 10.86
C ALA A 6 2.49 -24.26 10.62
N HIS A 7 1.38 -24.93 10.27
CA HIS A 7 0.08 -24.28 10.03
C HIS A 7 -0.47 -23.62 11.31
N GLU A 8 -0.28 -24.21 12.49
CA GLU A 8 -0.70 -23.58 13.75
C GLU A 8 0.09 -22.29 14.04
N SER A 9 1.40 -22.29 13.77
CA SER A 9 2.23 -21.11 14.00
C SER A 9 1.91 -19.94 13.06
N GLU A 10 1.59 -20.25 11.81
CA GLU A 10 1.16 -19.25 10.82
C GLU A 10 -0.18 -18.61 11.22
N LEU A 11 -1.14 -19.44 11.64
CA LEU A 11 -2.44 -18.96 12.11
C LEU A 11 -2.31 -18.06 13.35
N LEU A 12 -1.47 -18.43 14.32
CA LEU A 12 -1.22 -17.61 15.50
C LEU A 12 -0.57 -16.27 15.14
N GLY A 13 0.31 -16.25 14.12
CA GLY A 13 0.88 -15.02 13.57
C GLY A 13 -0.19 -14.10 12.98
N LEU A 14 -1.08 -14.63 12.14
CA LEU A 14 -2.18 -13.87 11.54
C LEU A 14 -3.13 -13.30 12.59
N VAL A 15 -3.46 -14.07 13.63
CA VAL A 15 -4.28 -13.60 14.75
C VAL A 15 -3.58 -12.47 15.49
N GLN A 16 -2.26 -12.56 15.69
CA GLN A 16 -1.48 -11.51 16.34
C GLN A 16 -1.49 -10.20 15.52
N GLU A 17 -1.27 -10.29 14.20
CA GLU A 17 -1.30 -9.13 13.30
C GLU A 17 -2.68 -8.47 13.27
N TYR A 18 -3.76 -9.25 13.25
CA TYR A 18 -5.12 -8.72 13.31
C TYR A 18 -5.39 -7.97 14.61
N LEU A 19 -4.97 -8.52 15.76
CA LEU A 19 -5.17 -7.87 17.05
C LEU A 19 -4.40 -6.56 17.18
N ASP A 20 -3.21 -6.48 16.58
CA ASP A 20 -2.40 -5.25 16.49
C ASP A 20 -3.08 -4.22 15.57
N PHE A 21 -3.51 -4.64 14.38
CA PHE A 21 -4.24 -3.79 13.42
C PHE A 21 -5.58 -3.27 13.97
N ALA A 22 -6.30 -4.08 14.75
CA ALA A 22 -7.59 -3.72 15.35
C ALA A 22 -7.45 -2.93 16.67
N GLU A 23 -6.23 -2.60 17.10
CA GLU A 23 -5.93 -1.87 18.35
C GLU A 23 -6.49 -2.57 19.61
N PHE A 24 -6.60 -3.90 19.61
CA PHE A 24 -7.09 -4.68 20.75
C PHE A 24 -5.97 -5.00 21.74
N GLU A 25 -5.44 -3.96 22.38
CA GLU A 25 -4.22 -4.01 23.17
C GLU A 25 -4.29 -4.97 24.37
N ASP A 26 -5.41 -4.97 25.11
CA ASP A 26 -5.63 -5.87 26.26
C ASP A 26 -5.73 -7.34 25.82
N THR A 27 -6.39 -7.59 24.69
CA THR A 27 -6.54 -8.93 24.09
C THR A 27 -5.21 -9.43 23.57
N LEU A 28 -4.45 -8.59 22.87
CA LEU A 28 -3.10 -8.89 22.38
C LEU A 28 -2.15 -9.25 23.52
N LYS A 29 -2.20 -8.50 24.62
CA LYS A 29 -1.39 -8.74 25.82
C LYS A 29 -1.75 -10.08 26.48
N THR A 30 -3.02 -10.44 26.52
CA THR A 30 -3.49 -11.72 27.07
C THR A 30 -3.11 -12.88 26.14
N PHE A 31 -3.36 -12.74 24.84
CA PHE A 31 -3.01 -13.70 23.80
C PHE A 31 -1.50 -14.01 23.79
N SER A 32 -0.65 -12.99 23.89
CA SER A 32 0.81 -13.17 23.95
C SER A 32 1.26 -13.93 25.20
N LYS A 33 0.60 -13.73 26.34
CA LYS A 33 0.87 -14.50 27.58
C LYS A 33 0.48 -15.96 27.41
N GLU A 34 -0.70 -16.23 26.88
CA GLU A 34 -1.19 -17.59 26.66
C GLU A 34 -0.32 -18.37 25.67
N CYS A 35 0.13 -17.73 24.58
CA CYS A 35 1.05 -18.33 23.62
C CYS A 35 2.41 -18.72 24.24
N LYS A 36 2.90 -17.94 25.21
CA LYS A 36 4.14 -18.25 25.96
C LYS A 36 3.95 -19.39 26.95
N VAL A 37 2.81 -19.42 27.65
CA VAL A 37 2.48 -20.46 28.65
C VAL A 37 2.24 -21.82 27.99
N LYS A 38 1.63 -21.84 26.80
CA LYS A 38 1.32 -23.09 26.07
C LYS A 38 2.55 -23.77 25.43
N GLY A 39 3.74 -23.15 25.50
CA GLY A 39 5.03 -23.79 25.25
C GLY A 39 5.26 -24.33 23.82
N LYS A 40 5.76 -23.45 22.92
CA LYS A 40 6.17 -23.68 21.51
C LYS A 40 4.97 -23.92 20.57
N LEU A 41 4.64 -23.05 19.61
CA LEU A 41 5.48 -22.53 18.53
C LEU A 41 5.11 -21.07 18.22
N LEU A 42 5.74 -20.13 18.90
CA LEU A 42 6.26 -18.99 18.13
C LEU A 42 7.56 -19.51 17.54
N CYS A 43 7.45 -20.37 16.51
CA CYS A 43 8.53 -20.40 15.55
C CYS A 43 8.64 -18.93 15.16
N LYS A 44 9.76 -18.30 15.49
CA LYS A 44 10.13 -17.04 14.87
C LYS A 44 9.87 -17.31 13.40
N THR A 45 8.82 -16.71 12.85
CA THR A 45 8.61 -16.76 11.43
C THR A 45 9.91 -16.17 10.90
N ALA A 46 10.75 -17.06 10.39
CA ALA A 46 11.66 -16.72 9.31
C ALA A 46 10.74 -16.37 8.14
N ASP A 47 10.08 -15.22 8.28
CA ASP A 47 9.41 -14.41 7.27
C ASP A 47 8.74 -13.15 7.86
N GLY A 48 8.53 -13.06 9.19
CA GLY A 48 7.90 -11.88 9.81
C GLY A 48 8.87 -10.77 10.26
N SER A 49 10.17 -11.06 10.37
CA SER A 49 11.19 -10.06 10.75
C SER A 49 11.81 -9.32 9.55
N LEU A 50 11.37 -9.63 8.34
CA LEU A 50 11.84 -9.00 7.11
C LEU A 50 10.67 -8.45 6.30
N ARG A 51 9.79 -7.67 6.95
CA ARG A 51 9.37 -6.42 6.29
C ARG A 51 10.68 -5.65 6.13
N ASP A 52 11.42 -5.97 5.06
CA ASP A 52 12.78 -5.53 4.81
C ASP A 52 12.81 -4.05 5.13
N SER A 53 13.78 -3.58 5.92
CA SER A 53 13.81 -2.15 6.29
C SER A 53 13.69 -1.28 5.03
N LYS A 54 14.14 -1.80 3.88
CA LYS A 54 13.90 -1.23 2.55
C LYS A 54 12.44 -1.19 2.13
N SER A 55 11.65 -2.26 2.28
CA SER A 55 10.22 -2.27 1.97
C SER A 55 9.44 -1.25 2.80
N LEU A 56 9.78 -1.08 4.09
CA LEU A 56 9.19 -0.02 4.92
C LEU A 56 9.60 1.38 4.47
N ILE A 57 10.85 1.57 4.04
CA ILE A 57 11.32 2.85 3.49
C ILE A 57 10.57 3.16 2.18
N ILE A 58 10.49 2.20 1.26
CA ILE A 58 9.77 2.32 -0.01
C ILE A 58 8.30 2.69 0.22
N GLN A 59 7.64 2.04 1.19
CA GLN A 59 6.25 2.36 1.52
C GLN A 59 6.11 3.80 2.04
N LYS A 60 7.05 4.27 2.86
CA LYS A 60 7.07 5.65 3.35
C LYS A 60 7.33 6.65 2.23
N ASP A 61 8.23 6.34 1.31
CA ASP A 61 8.57 7.21 0.17
C ASP A 61 7.40 7.31 -0.82
N LEU A 62 6.71 6.20 -1.10
CA LEU A 62 5.48 6.19 -1.89
C LEU A 62 4.38 7.06 -1.26
N VAL A 63 4.16 6.92 0.06
CA VAL A 63 3.15 7.74 0.77
C VAL A 63 3.55 9.22 0.77
N ALA A 64 4.83 9.53 0.99
CA ALA A 64 5.31 10.91 0.95
C ALA A 64 5.13 11.56 -0.44
N ALA A 65 5.40 10.83 -1.53
CA ALA A 65 5.16 11.31 -2.89
C ALA A 65 3.66 11.48 -3.19
N PHE A 66 2.82 10.58 -2.69
CA PHE A 66 1.36 10.67 -2.81
C PHE A 66 0.79 11.91 -2.10
N ASP A 67 1.21 12.16 -0.86
CA ASP A 67 0.77 13.30 -0.05
C ASP A 67 1.30 14.64 -0.61
N GLY A 68 2.54 14.64 -1.13
CA GLY A 68 3.13 15.78 -1.81
C GLY A 68 2.58 16.04 -3.21
N GLY A 69 1.89 15.07 -3.80
CA GLY A 69 1.35 15.12 -5.16
C GLY A 69 2.41 15.07 -6.26
N ASP A 70 3.60 14.54 -5.96
CA ASP A 70 4.64 14.30 -6.96
C ASP A 70 4.32 13.03 -7.74
N GLN A 71 3.53 13.19 -8.80
CA GLN A 71 3.11 12.09 -9.66
C GLN A 71 4.31 11.34 -10.25
N LYS A 72 5.35 12.06 -10.68
CA LYS A 72 6.49 11.43 -11.36
C LYS A 72 7.27 10.57 -10.39
N ALA A 73 7.63 11.12 -9.22
CA ALA A 73 8.34 10.38 -8.19
C ALA A 73 7.54 9.16 -7.70
N PHE A 74 6.22 9.32 -7.56
CA PHE A 74 5.35 8.21 -7.16
C PHE A 74 5.37 7.07 -8.18
N PHE A 75 5.14 7.36 -9.46
CA PHE A 75 5.08 6.31 -10.48
C PHE A 75 6.45 5.69 -10.75
N ASP A 76 7.55 6.45 -10.73
CA ASP A 76 8.89 5.89 -10.84
C ASP A 76 9.14 4.80 -9.77
N LEU A 77 8.76 5.06 -8.51
CA LEU A 77 8.84 4.08 -7.40
C LEU A 77 7.85 2.92 -7.55
N TRP A 78 6.64 3.20 -8.03
CA TRP A 78 5.61 2.19 -8.27
C TRP A 78 6.04 1.17 -9.32
N GLU A 79 6.60 1.63 -10.45
CA GLU A 79 7.06 0.74 -11.53
C GLU A 79 8.31 -0.05 -11.15
N GLU A 80 9.18 0.52 -10.30
CA GLU A 80 10.38 -0.17 -9.80
C GLU A 80 10.02 -1.32 -8.87
N HIS A 81 9.01 -1.15 -8.01
CA HIS A 81 8.71 -2.09 -6.92
C HIS A 81 7.47 -2.96 -7.15
N VAL A 82 6.59 -2.61 -8.08
CA VAL A 82 5.41 -3.42 -8.44
C VAL A 82 5.63 -4.09 -9.80
N PRO A 83 5.79 -5.42 -9.85
CA PRO A 83 5.99 -6.15 -11.10
C PRO A 83 4.86 -5.93 -12.11
N ASN A 84 5.21 -5.83 -13.39
CA ASN A 84 4.24 -5.66 -14.48
C ASN A 84 3.18 -6.78 -14.52
N SER A 85 3.54 -8.01 -14.14
CA SER A 85 2.58 -9.12 -14.05
C SER A 85 1.44 -8.85 -13.07
N ILE A 86 1.68 -8.09 -12.01
CA ILE A 86 0.66 -7.66 -11.04
C ILE A 86 -0.10 -6.46 -11.59
N ARG A 87 0.60 -5.46 -12.15
CA ARG A 87 -0.01 -4.26 -12.73
C ARG A 87 -1.01 -4.58 -13.84
N ASP A 88 -0.67 -5.53 -14.70
CA ASP A 88 -1.49 -5.90 -15.86
C ASP A 88 -2.43 -7.09 -15.60
N GLY A 89 -2.11 -7.94 -14.62
CA GLY A 89 -2.85 -9.18 -14.35
C GLY A 89 -3.83 -9.10 -13.18
N ASP A 90 -3.60 -8.22 -12.22
CA ASP A 90 -4.40 -8.12 -11.00
C ASP A 90 -5.43 -6.98 -11.07
N SER A 91 -6.70 -7.34 -10.95
CA SER A 91 -7.81 -6.38 -11.07
C SER A 91 -7.84 -5.34 -9.94
N LEU A 92 -7.33 -5.68 -8.76
CA LEU A 92 -7.23 -4.75 -7.64
C LEU A 92 -6.10 -3.76 -7.87
N ALA A 93 -4.95 -4.21 -8.38
CA ALA A 93 -3.82 -3.36 -8.76
C ALA A 93 -4.21 -2.37 -9.87
N GLN A 94 -4.91 -2.83 -10.91
CA GLN A 94 -5.43 -1.96 -11.98
C GLN A 94 -6.40 -0.90 -11.44
N LYS A 95 -7.32 -1.31 -10.55
CA LYS A 95 -8.27 -0.40 -9.93
C LYS A 95 -7.56 0.63 -9.06
N LEU A 96 -6.55 0.23 -8.30
CA LEU A 96 -5.73 1.12 -7.50
C LEU A 96 -4.96 2.12 -8.39
N GLU A 97 -4.31 1.64 -9.44
CA GLU A 97 -3.59 2.48 -10.41
C GLU A 97 -4.52 3.52 -11.06
N PHE A 98 -5.76 3.14 -11.38
CA PHE A 98 -6.77 4.08 -11.87
C PHE A 98 -7.10 5.18 -10.84
N TYR A 99 -7.30 4.83 -9.56
CA TYR A 99 -7.56 5.83 -8.52
C TYR A 99 -6.36 6.75 -8.26
N LEU A 100 -5.14 6.23 -8.35
CA LEU A 100 -3.92 7.03 -8.22
C LEU A 100 -3.84 8.08 -9.33
N HIS A 101 -4.11 7.70 -10.58
CA HIS A 101 -4.19 8.66 -11.69
C HIS A 101 -5.27 9.72 -11.47
N ILE A 102 -6.44 9.36 -10.94
CA ILE A 102 -7.48 10.33 -10.57
C ILE A 102 -6.98 11.27 -9.48
N HIS A 103 -6.36 10.76 -8.42
CA HIS A 103 -5.82 11.57 -7.33
C HIS A 103 -4.83 12.60 -7.86
N PHE A 104 -3.84 12.20 -8.64
CA PHE A 104 -2.84 13.14 -9.17
C PHE A 104 -3.44 14.14 -10.15
N ALA A 105 -4.41 13.75 -10.98
CA ALA A 105 -5.13 14.69 -11.83
C ALA A 105 -5.90 15.74 -11.01
N ILE A 106 -6.61 15.32 -9.96
CA ILE A 106 -7.35 16.23 -9.05
C ILE A 106 -6.39 17.08 -8.24
N TYR A 107 -5.31 16.51 -7.72
CA TYR A 107 -4.28 17.22 -6.95
C TYR A 107 -3.66 18.31 -7.81
N LEU A 108 -3.30 17.98 -9.05
CA LEU A 108 -2.81 18.95 -10.01
C LEU A 108 -3.82 20.09 -10.17
N LEU A 109 -5.11 19.81 -10.44
CA LEU A 109 -6.15 20.85 -10.56
C LEU A 109 -6.32 21.70 -9.29
N LYS A 110 -6.27 21.08 -8.10
CA LYS A 110 -6.46 21.73 -6.81
C LYS A 110 -5.33 22.69 -6.49
N TYR A 111 -4.09 22.32 -6.84
CA TYR A 111 -2.88 23.10 -6.54
C TYR A 111 -2.35 23.88 -7.75
N SER A 112 -2.98 23.77 -8.92
CA SER A 112 -2.67 24.55 -10.13
C SER A 112 -3.45 25.85 -10.26
N ILE A 113 -4.16 26.30 -9.22
CA ILE A 113 -4.75 27.65 -9.20
C ILE A 113 -3.59 28.65 -9.37
N GLY A 114 -3.34 29.07 -10.61
CA GLY A 114 -2.24 29.94 -11.02
C GLY A 114 -1.21 29.36 -12.01
N ARG A 115 -1.33 28.12 -12.52
CA ARG A 115 -0.35 27.56 -13.49
C ARG A 115 -0.91 27.55 -14.94
N PRO A 116 -0.33 28.32 -15.88
CA PRO A 116 -0.90 28.55 -17.22
C PRO A 116 -0.95 27.33 -18.15
N GLU A 117 -0.08 26.33 -17.94
CA GLU A 117 -0.01 25.12 -18.78
C GLU A 117 -1.28 24.24 -18.71
N LEU A 118 -1.98 24.28 -17.57
CA LEU A 118 -3.25 23.55 -17.40
C LEU A 118 -4.43 24.30 -18.01
N ASP A 119 -4.42 25.63 -17.93
CA ASP A 119 -5.40 26.45 -18.63
C ASP A 119 -5.31 26.27 -20.15
N GLU A 120 -4.11 26.08 -20.71
CA GLU A 120 -3.93 25.75 -22.12
C GLU A 120 -4.55 24.39 -22.48
N ARG A 121 -4.28 23.34 -21.69
CA ARG A 121 -4.88 22.01 -21.89
C ARG A 121 -6.40 22.04 -21.73
N ILE A 122 -6.92 22.72 -20.71
CA ILE A 122 -8.37 22.90 -20.48
C ILE A 122 -8.99 23.69 -21.63
N SER A 123 -8.32 24.73 -22.13
CA SER A 123 -8.77 25.53 -23.28
C SER A 123 -8.78 24.72 -24.58
N TYR A 124 -7.79 23.85 -24.79
CA TYR A 124 -7.75 22.91 -25.91
C TYR A 124 -8.93 21.93 -25.86
N PHE A 125 -9.20 21.33 -24.70
CA PHE A 125 -10.36 20.44 -24.51
C PHE A 125 -11.70 21.15 -24.74
N LYS A 126 -11.86 22.38 -24.22
CA LYS A 126 -13.06 23.20 -24.45
C LYS A 126 -13.25 23.53 -25.93
N ARG A 127 -12.17 23.81 -26.66
CA ARG A 127 -12.20 24.10 -28.09
C ARG A 127 -12.65 22.88 -28.91
N GLN A 128 -12.21 21.67 -28.55
CA GLN A 128 -12.64 20.44 -29.23
C GLN A 128 -14.10 20.05 -28.96
N LYS A 129 -14.65 20.43 -27.80
CA LYS A 129 -16.05 20.15 -27.41
C LYS A 129 -17.06 21.19 -27.90
N GLY A 130 -16.62 22.38 -28.32
CA GLY A 130 -17.46 23.45 -28.85
C GLY A 130 -17.71 23.39 -30.37
N GLN A 131 -17.27 22.32 -31.04
CA GLN A 131 -17.34 22.17 -32.51
C GLN A 131 -18.23 20.99 -32.96
N ARG A 132 -19.06 20.46 -32.07
CA ARG A 132 -20.10 19.46 -32.38
C ARG A 132 -21.48 20.03 -32.10
#